data_AF-A0A2W6BV48-F1
#
_entry.id   AF-A0A2W6BV48-F1
#
_cell.length_a   1.000
_cell.length_b   1.000
_cell.length_c   1.000
_cell.angle_alpha   90.00
_cell.angle_beta   90.00
_cell.angle_gamma   90.00
#
_symmetry.space_group_name_H-M   'P 1'
#
loop_
_entity.id
_entity.type
_entity.pdbx_description
1 polymer ?
#
loop_
_entity_poly.entity_id
_entity_poly.type
_entity_poly.pdbx_seq_one_letter_code
_entity_poly.pdbx_strand_id
1 'polypeptide(L)'
;MSARGARAGAEALRVTLRDLGGALADAVAERPAPLGAGDAPGPAQIAAGGPRAAGMEAEYELLLEMILEGSRLHYGRPLTVRPGDPDLALLLGDQLYAFGLSRLAAIGDLAAISELADVISLLAQAHAGANDDLARAVWEAGAVAIGWGASAGHDAAKALARTEDPRADAALARAAANVAATVTVEPTS
;
A
#
# COMPACT_ATOMS: atom_id res chain seq x y z
N MET A 1 20.85 0.34 -0.56
CA MET A 1 20.34 -0.80 -1.36
C MET A 1 19.32 -0.28 -2.35
N SER A 2 19.38 -0.65 -3.63
CA SER A 2 18.33 -0.22 -4.59
C SER A 2 17.01 -0.91 -4.23
N ALA A 3 15.92 -0.15 -4.13
CA ALA A 3 14.59 -0.70 -3.89
C ALA A 3 14.18 -1.64 -5.03
N ARG A 4 13.43 -2.69 -4.71
CA ARG A 4 12.87 -3.65 -5.69
C ARG A 4 11.84 -2.94 -6.58
N GLY A 5 11.67 -3.44 -7.81
CA GLY A 5 10.63 -2.96 -8.72
C GLY A 5 9.25 -3.48 -8.34
N ALA A 6 8.20 -2.72 -8.69
CA ALA A 6 6.81 -3.07 -8.36
C ALA A 6 6.35 -4.41 -8.96
N ARG A 7 6.91 -4.86 -10.11
CA ARG A 7 6.58 -6.19 -10.66
C ARG A 7 7.05 -7.31 -9.74
N ALA A 8 8.20 -7.14 -9.12
CA ALA A 8 8.77 -8.12 -8.23
C ALA A 8 7.95 -8.25 -6.92
N GLY A 9 7.35 -7.16 -6.46
CA GLY A 9 6.40 -7.15 -5.35
C GLY A 9 5.09 -7.88 -5.68
N ALA A 10 4.48 -7.54 -6.82
CA ALA A 10 3.27 -8.23 -7.29
C ALA A 10 3.48 -9.74 -7.48
N GLU A 11 4.66 -10.14 -7.96
CA GLU A 11 5.04 -11.54 -8.09
C GLU A 11 5.24 -12.23 -6.72
N ALA A 12 5.86 -11.57 -5.75
CA ALA A 12 6.01 -12.10 -4.40
C ALA A 12 4.66 -12.31 -3.70
N LEU A 13 3.73 -11.35 -3.86
CA LEU A 13 2.35 -11.48 -3.43
C LEU A 13 1.71 -12.72 -4.08
N ARG A 14 1.80 -12.84 -5.41
CA ARG A 14 1.22 -13.96 -6.17
C ARG A 14 1.68 -15.33 -5.66
N VAL A 15 2.98 -15.49 -5.43
CA VAL A 15 3.56 -16.73 -4.88
C VAL A 15 3.01 -16.99 -3.47
N THR A 16 3.03 -15.98 -2.60
CA THR A 16 2.53 -16.10 -1.23
C THR A 16 1.05 -16.50 -1.20
N LEU A 17 0.21 -15.90 -2.04
CA LEU A 17 -1.22 -16.22 -2.08
C LEU A 17 -1.49 -17.65 -2.57
N ARG A 18 -0.65 -18.19 -3.47
CA ARG A 18 -0.74 -19.60 -3.87
C ARG A 18 -0.35 -20.53 -2.74
N ASP A 19 0.71 -20.20 -2.00
CA ASP A 19 1.19 -21.01 -0.88
C ASP A 19 0.21 -21.01 0.30
N LEU A 20 -0.53 -19.91 0.51
CA LEU A 20 -1.61 -19.82 1.51
C LEU A 20 -2.78 -20.78 1.20
N GLY A 21 -3.01 -21.11 -0.07
CA GLY A 21 -4.10 -21.98 -0.50
C GLY A 21 -5.50 -21.36 -0.38
N GLY A 22 -6.52 -22.21 -0.50
CA GLY A 22 -7.93 -21.84 -0.37
C GLY A 22 -8.43 -20.91 -1.47
N ALA A 23 -9.51 -20.17 -1.17
CA ALA A 23 -10.21 -19.34 -2.16
C ALA A 23 -9.32 -18.24 -2.78
N LEU A 24 -8.33 -17.73 -2.05
CA LEU A 24 -7.35 -16.79 -2.61
C LEU A 24 -6.48 -17.46 -3.67
N ALA A 25 -5.91 -18.63 -3.38
CA ALA A 25 -5.08 -19.36 -4.33
C ALA A 25 -5.84 -19.71 -5.61
N ASP A 26 -7.12 -20.10 -5.48
CA ASP A 26 -8.00 -20.42 -6.61
C ASP A 26 -8.31 -19.20 -7.49
N ALA A 27 -8.28 -17.99 -6.90
CA ALA A 27 -8.54 -16.73 -7.61
C ALA A 27 -7.25 -16.04 -8.12
N VAL A 28 -6.06 -16.54 -7.80
CA VAL A 28 -4.79 -15.93 -8.24
C VAL A 28 -4.58 -16.16 -9.74
N ALA A 29 -4.39 -15.08 -10.48
CA ALA A 29 -4.09 -15.14 -11.91
C ALA A 29 -2.72 -15.82 -12.17
N GLU A 30 -2.57 -16.41 -13.36
CA GLU A 30 -1.29 -17.03 -13.75
C GLU A 30 -0.11 -16.06 -13.75
N ARG A 31 -0.38 -14.81 -14.12
CA ARG A 31 0.57 -13.70 -14.07
C ARG A 31 -0.16 -12.44 -13.60
N PRO A 32 0.52 -11.56 -12.87
CA PRO A 32 -0.06 -10.26 -12.52
C PRO A 32 -0.40 -9.46 -13.78
N ALA A 33 -1.40 -8.60 -13.70
CA ALA A 33 -1.71 -7.65 -14.76
C ALA A 33 -0.49 -6.73 -15.03
N PRO A 34 -0.29 -6.28 -16.28
CA PRO A 34 0.79 -5.34 -16.59
C PRO A 34 0.67 -4.05 -15.77
N LEU A 35 1.78 -3.61 -15.17
CA LEU A 35 1.89 -2.29 -14.56
C LEU A 35 2.00 -1.23 -15.65
N GLY A 36 1.18 -0.17 -15.57
CA GLY A 36 1.15 0.89 -16.58
C GLY A 36 2.41 1.75 -16.65
N ALA A 37 3.09 1.98 -15.53
CA ALA A 37 4.16 2.99 -15.39
C ALA A 37 5.60 2.43 -15.42
N GLY A 38 5.82 1.22 -15.95
CA GLY A 38 7.14 0.57 -15.95
C GLY A 38 7.35 -0.32 -14.72
N ASP A 39 8.61 -0.51 -14.31
CA ASP A 39 8.99 -1.35 -13.14
C ASP A 39 9.69 -0.54 -12.04
N ALA A 40 9.37 0.76 -11.95
CA ALA A 40 9.84 1.57 -10.84
C ALA A 40 9.31 1.03 -9.50
N PRO A 41 10.02 1.24 -8.38
CA PRO A 41 9.51 0.93 -7.04
C PRO A 41 8.18 1.62 -6.78
N GLY A 42 7.18 0.86 -6.32
CA GLY A 42 5.90 1.40 -5.87
C GLY A 42 5.94 1.80 -4.39
N PRO A 43 4.82 2.31 -3.84
CA PRO A 43 4.75 2.74 -2.45
C PRO A 43 5.14 1.66 -1.44
N ALA A 44 4.78 0.39 -1.68
CA ALA A 44 5.16 -0.74 -0.82
C ALA A 44 6.68 -0.97 -0.80
N GLN A 45 7.35 -0.89 -1.96
CA GLN A 45 8.80 -1.05 -2.06
C GLN A 45 9.54 0.15 -1.46
N ILE A 46 8.99 1.37 -1.56
CA ILE A 46 9.56 2.55 -0.89
C ILE A 46 9.43 2.42 0.63
N ALA A 47 8.26 1.99 1.12
CA ALA A 47 8.03 1.76 2.54
C ALA A 47 8.98 0.72 3.14
N ALA A 48 9.21 -0.38 2.42
CA ALA A 48 10.14 -1.43 2.81
C ALA A 48 11.59 -0.95 2.97
N GLY A 49 11.98 0.17 2.33
CA GLY A 49 13.29 0.78 2.50
C GLY A 49 13.41 1.71 3.72
N GLY A 50 12.33 1.92 4.46
CA GLY A 50 12.30 2.84 5.59
C GLY A 50 12.86 2.25 6.89
N PRO A 51 13.28 3.10 7.84
CA PRO A 51 13.89 2.67 9.09
C PRO A 51 13.01 1.74 9.95
N ARG A 52 11.67 1.80 9.86
CA ARG A 52 10.79 0.89 10.61
C ARG A 52 10.76 -0.52 10.03
N ALA A 53 11.10 -0.64 8.75
CA ALA A 53 11.17 -1.91 8.05
C ALA A 53 12.56 -2.58 8.16
N ALA A 54 13.54 -1.96 8.84
CA ALA A 54 14.90 -2.46 8.94
C ALA A 54 14.93 -3.88 9.55
N GLY A 55 15.48 -4.83 8.79
CA GLY A 55 15.51 -6.26 9.14
C GLY A 55 14.21 -7.02 8.90
N MET A 56 13.15 -6.35 8.43
CA MET A 56 11.82 -6.88 8.13
C MET A 56 11.29 -6.36 6.78
N GLU A 57 12.19 -5.99 5.86
CA GLU A 57 11.86 -5.24 4.64
C GLU A 57 10.86 -6.00 3.76
N ALA A 58 11.08 -7.31 3.60
CA ALA A 58 10.20 -8.18 2.82
C ALA A 58 8.80 -8.32 3.44
N GLU A 59 8.68 -8.30 4.77
CA GLU A 59 7.40 -8.41 5.47
C GLU A 59 6.58 -7.12 5.31
N TYR A 60 7.21 -5.95 5.42
CA TYR A 60 6.58 -4.66 5.14
C TYR A 60 6.14 -4.52 3.69
N GLU A 61 6.98 -4.94 2.74
CA GLU A 61 6.62 -4.93 1.32
C GLU A 61 5.37 -5.82 1.10
N LEU A 62 5.42 -7.06 1.56
CA LEU A 62 4.37 -8.05 1.33
C LEU A 62 3.04 -7.67 1.99
N LEU A 63 3.05 -7.19 3.24
CA LEU A 63 1.81 -6.78 3.90
C LEU A 63 1.17 -5.59 3.18
N LEU A 64 1.96 -4.63 2.68
CA LEU A 64 1.41 -3.48 1.95
C LEU A 64 0.88 -3.89 0.57
N GLU A 65 1.53 -4.82 -0.12
CA GLU A 65 0.99 -5.39 -1.37
C GLU A 65 -0.34 -6.14 -1.13
N MET A 66 -0.48 -6.87 -0.02
CA MET A 66 -1.76 -7.50 0.36
C MET A 66 -2.85 -6.43 0.56
N ILE A 67 -2.57 -5.39 1.33
CA ILE A 67 -3.52 -4.29 1.59
C ILE A 67 -3.90 -3.57 0.30
N LEU A 68 -2.94 -3.28 -0.57
CA LEU A 68 -3.19 -2.61 -1.85
C LEU A 68 -4.06 -3.45 -2.78
N GLU A 69 -3.76 -4.75 -2.88
CA GLU A 69 -4.55 -5.65 -3.70
C GLU A 69 -5.97 -5.82 -3.14
N GLY A 70 -6.13 -5.86 -1.81
CA GLY A 70 -7.43 -5.82 -1.14
C GLY A 70 -8.23 -4.56 -1.48
N SER A 71 -7.59 -3.40 -1.41
CA SER A 71 -8.19 -2.12 -1.81
C SER A 71 -8.63 -2.12 -3.29
N ARG A 72 -7.80 -2.69 -4.18
CA ARG A 72 -8.15 -2.80 -5.61
C ARG A 72 -9.32 -3.73 -5.86
N LEU A 73 -9.48 -4.81 -5.09
CA LEU A 73 -10.64 -5.68 -5.16
C LEU A 73 -11.93 -4.95 -4.72
N HIS A 74 -11.83 -4.04 -3.76
CA HIS A 74 -12.97 -3.24 -3.30
C HIS A 74 -13.35 -2.12 -4.26
N TYR A 75 -12.37 -1.38 -4.78
CA TYR A 75 -12.62 -0.07 -5.39
C TYR A 75 -12.12 0.08 -6.82
N GLY A 76 -11.39 -0.88 -7.37
CA GLY A 76 -10.66 -0.65 -8.61
C GLY A 76 -10.36 -1.90 -9.42
N ARG A 77 -9.13 -1.94 -9.93
CA ARG A 77 -8.67 -3.00 -10.83
C ARG A 77 -7.59 -3.84 -10.14
N PRO A 78 -7.91 -5.05 -9.68
CA PRO A 78 -6.91 -5.91 -9.06
C PRO A 78 -5.85 -6.36 -10.07
N LEU A 79 -4.62 -6.56 -9.59
CA LEU A 79 -3.50 -6.96 -10.44
C LEU A 79 -3.27 -8.47 -10.40
N THR A 80 -3.37 -9.07 -9.21
CA THR A 80 -2.93 -10.43 -8.89
C THR A 80 -4.12 -11.37 -8.68
N VAL A 81 -5.18 -10.91 -8.02
CA VAL A 81 -6.36 -11.71 -7.67
C VAL A 81 -7.50 -11.38 -8.64
N ARG A 82 -8.02 -12.38 -9.34
CA ARG A 82 -9.07 -12.25 -10.36
C ARG A 82 -10.21 -13.23 -10.10
N PRO A 83 -11.06 -12.95 -9.10
CA PRO A 83 -12.24 -13.76 -8.87
C PRO A 83 -13.20 -13.60 -10.05
N GLY A 84 -13.94 -14.67 -10.35
CA GLY A 84 -14.96 -14.66 -11.41
C GLY A 84 -16.26 -13.94 -11.02
N ASP A 85 -16.38 -13.53 -9.76
CA ASP A 85 -17.60 -12.99 -9.16
C ASP A 85 -17.30 -11.72 -8.33
N PRO A 86 -18.07 -10.62 -8.48
CA PRO A 86 -17.86 -9.38 -7.75
C PRO A 86 -18.05 -9.48 -6.22
N ASP A 87 -19.00 -10.27 -5.74
CA ASP A 87 -19.24 -10.41 -4.30
C ASP A 87 -18.08 -11.19 -3.65
N LEU A 88 -17.58 -12.21 -4.36
CA LEU A 88 -16.35 -12.88 -3.97
C LEU A 88 -15.15 -11.93 -3.97
N ALA A 89 -15.08 -10.97 -4.89
CA ALA A 89 -14.02 -9.96 -4.88
C ALA A 89 -13.98 -9.16 -3.58
N LEU A 90 -15.14 -8.75 -3.06
CA LEU A 90 -15.23 -8.04 -1.78
C LEU A 90 -14.73 -8.90 -0.62
N LEU A 91 -15.15 -10.17 -0.55
CA LEU A 91 -14.73 -11.10 0.50
C LEU A 91 -13.23 -11.41 0.45
N LEU A 92 -12.66 -11.62 -0.74
CA LEU A 92 -11.22 -11.80 -0.91
C LEU A 92 -10.45 -10.52 -0.59
N GLY A 93 -11.04 -9.35 -0.86
CA GLY A 93 -10.51 -8.06 -0.43
C GLY A 93 -10.42 -7.95 1.09
N ASP A 94 -11.48 -8.29 1.81
CA ASP A 94 -11.51 -8.31 3.28
C ASP A 94 -10.46 -9.29 3.84
N GLN A 95 -10.33 -10.46 3.21
CA GLN A 95 -9.35 -11.46 3.60
C GLN A 95 -7.91 -10.96 3.42
N LEU A 96 -7.61 -10.25 2.33
CA LEU A 96 -6.30 -9.63 2.12
C LEU A 96 -6.02 -8.51 3.13
N TYR A 97 -7.03 -7.69 3.45
CA TYR A 97 -6.93 -6.72 4.54
C TYR A 97 -6.57 -7.39 5.86
N ALA A 98 -7.29 -8.46 6.22
CA ALA A 98 -7.05 -9.21 7.44
C ALA A 98 -5.64 -9.84 7.48
N PHE A 99 -5.15 -10.39 6.37
CA PHE A 99 -3.79 -10.94 6.32
C PHE A 99 -2.71 -9.88 6.46
N GLY A 100 -2.84 -8.74 5.74
CA GLY A 100 -1.91 -7.63 5.87
C GLY A 100 -1.87 -7.07 7.29
N LEU A 101 -3.04 -6.86 7.91
CA LEU A 101 -3.17 -6.40 9.29
C LEU A 101 -2.59 -7.40 10.29
N SER A 102 -2.86 -8.70 10.11
CA SER A 102 -2.32 -9.75 10.99
C SER A 102 -0.80 -9.81 10.94
N ARG A 103 -0.20 -9.61 9.76
CA ARG A 103 1.26 -9.54 9.61
C ARG A 103 1.83 -8.32 10.33
N LEU A 104 1.21 -7.15 10.13
CA LEU A 104 1.64 -5.93 10.80
C LEU A 104 1.49 -6.01 12.34
N ALA A 105 0.41 -6.63 12.82
CA ALA A 105 0.20 -6.89 14.23
C ALA A 105 1.26 -7.84 14.82
N ALA A 106 1.69 -8.85 14.07
CA ALA A 106 2.76 -9.76 14.50
C ALA A 106 4.13 -9.07 14.59
N ILE A 107 4.38 -8.06 13.75
CA ILE A 107 5.57 -7.19 13.84
C ILE A 107 5.52 -6.34 15.13
N GLY A 108 4.31 -5.97 15.59
CA GLY A 108 4.12 -5.22 16.82
C GLY A 108 4.38 -3.71 16.68
N ASP A 109 4.46 -3.19 15.46
CA ASP A 109 4.60 -1.75 15.22
C ASP A 109 3.23 -1.04 15.34
N LEU A 110 2.90 -0.61 16.55
CA LEU A 110 1.65 0.10 16.85
C LEU A 110 1.53 1.43 16.10
N ALA A 111 2.64 2.11 15.80
CA ALA A 111 2.61 3.37 15.07
C ALA A 111 2.25 3.13 13.59
N ALA A 112 2.80 2.09 12.98
CA ALA A 112 2.42 1.64 11.65
C ALA A 112 0.97 1.16 11.58
N ILE A 113 0.47 0.45 12.61
CA ILE A 113 -0.94 0.03 12.69
C ILE A 113 -1.86 1.24 12.73
N SER A 114 -1.54 2.25 13.56
CA SER A 114 -2.31 3.49 13.61
C SER A 114 -2.30 4.21 12.27
N GLU A 115 -1.16 4.25 11.58
CA GLU A 115 -1.06 4.85 10.25
C GLU A 115 -1.89 4.09 9.21
N LEU A 116 -1.87 2.76 9.22
CA LEU A 116 -2.68 1.94 8.32
C LEU A 116 -4.18 2.14 8.57
N ALA A 117 -4.61 2.29 9.83
CA ALA A 117 -6.01 2.59 10.15
C ALA A 117 -6.47 3.94 9.57
N ASP A 118 -5.60 4.96 9.62
CA ASP A 118 -5.84 6.25 8.98
C ASP A 118 -5.95 6.10 7.46
N VAL A 119 -5.05 5.34 6.84
CA VAL A 119 -5.06 5.09 5.37
C VAL A 119 -6.35 4.41 4.93
N ILE A 120 -6.77 3.34 5.61
CA ILE A 120 -8.01 2.61 5.28
C ILE A 120 -9.21 3.55 5.36
N SER A 121 -9.30 4.34 6.44
CA SER A 121 -10.40 5.27 6.66
C SER A 121 -10.45 6.35 5.58
N LEU A 122 -9.30 6.94 5.25
CA LEU A 122 -9.20 8.01 4.23
C LEU A 122 -9.42 7.48 2.81
N LEU A 123 -9.00 6.24 2.50
CA LEU A 123 -9.30 5.60 1.23
C LEU A 123 -10.81 5.39 1.07
N ALA A 124 -11.47 4.85 2.10
CA ALA A 124 -12.92 4.65 2.09
C ALA A 124 -13.66 5.99 1.88
N GLN A 125 -13.23 7.05 2.56
CA GLN A 125 -13.78 8.40 2.38
C GLN A 125 -13.56 8.92 0.96
N ALA A 126 -12.35 8.82 0.42
CA ALA A 126 -12.03 9.28 -0.94
C ALA A 126 -12.86 8.55 -2.00
N HIS A 127 -13.03 7.23 -1.87
CA HIS A 127 -13.86 6.44 -2.78
C HIS A 127 -15.35 6.75 -2.62
N ALA A 128 -15.85 6.99 -1.41
CA ALA A 128 -17.23 7.45 -1.21
C ALA A 128 -17.50 8.81 -1.88
N GLY A 129 -16.49 9.68 -1.92
CA GLY A 129 -16.53 10.96 -2.63
C GLY A 129 -16.17 10.89 -4.13
N ALA A 130 -15.95 9.69 -4.69
CA ALA A 130 -15.47 9.49 -6.06
C ALA A 130 -14.22 10.33 -6.42
N ASN A 131 -13.32 10.51 -5.45
CA ASN A 131 -12.11 11.31 -5.58
C ASN A 131 -10.88 10.40 -5.74
N ASP A 132 -10.65 9.94 -6.97
CA ASP A 132 -9.54 9.02 -7.29
C ASP A 132 -8.15 9.64 -7.04
N ASP A 133 -7.99 10.95 -7.23
CA ASP A 133 -6.73 11.65 -6.96
C ASP A 133 -6.40 11.66 -5.46
N LEU A 134 -7.40 11.91 -4.62
CA LEU A 134 -7.23 11.80 -3.18
C LEU A 134 -6.95 10.36 -2.76
N ALA A 135 -7.68 9.37 -3.30
CA ALA A 135 -7.46 7.96 -2.97
C ALA A 135 -6.02 7.53 -3.31
N ARG A 136 -5.53 7.91 -4.50
CA ARG A 136 -4.15 7.66 -4.91
C ARG A 136 -3.15 8.35 -3.97
N ALA A 137 -3.34 9.63 -3.66
CA ALA A 137 -2.45 10.38 -2.79
C ALA A 137 -2.42 9.83 -1.35
N VAL A 138 -3.56 9.41 -0.81
CA VAL A 138 -3.69 8.75 0.50
C VAL A 138 -2.86 7.46 0.52
N TRP A 139 -3.00 6.60 -0.50
CA TRP A 139 -2.22 5.37 -0.57
C TRP A 139 -0.73 5.63 -0.67
N GLU A 140 -0.30 6.50 -1.60
CA GLU A 140 1.11 6.81 -1.82
C GLU A 140 1.78 7.37 -0.56
N ALA A 141 1.18 8.38 0.08
CA ALA A 141 1.76 8.99 1.27
C ALA A 141 1.68 8.08 2.50
N GLY A 142 0.55 7.40 2.69
CA GLY A 142 0.31 6.54 3.83
C GLY A 142 1.18 5.29 3.84
N ALA A 143 1.30 4.60 2.71
CA ALA A 143 2.19 3.44 2.60
C ALA A 143 3.64 3.81 2.92
N VAL A 144 4.11 4.94 2.40
CA VAL A 144 5.46 5.45 2.72
C VAL A 144 5.60 5.77 4.21
N ALA A 145 4.62 6.45 4.82
CA ALA A 145 4.63 6.79 6.24
C ALA A 145 4.61 5.55 7.16
N ILE A 146 4.02 4.43 6.73
CA ILE A 146 4.06 3.16 7.45
C ILE A 146 5.51 2.71 7.67
N GLY A 147 6.36 2.74 6.63
CA GLY A 147 7.77 2.33 6.72
C GLY A 147 8.75 3.40 7.20
N TRP A 148 8.45 4.68 6.95
CA TRP A 148 9.36 5.80 7.24
C TRP A 148 8.99 6.62 8.48
N GLY A 149 7.78 6.45 8.98
CA GLY A 149 7.21 7.31 10.00
C GLY A 149 6.42 8.48 9.44
N ALA A 150 5.34 8.82 10.15
CA ALA A 150 4.57 10.02 9.89
C ALA A 150 5.41 11.26 10.23
N SER A 151 5.37 12.25 9.35
CA SER A 151 5.94 13.59 9.60
C SER A 151 4.82 14.57 9.96
N ALA A 152 5.17 15.71 10.56
CA ALA A 152 4.19 16.77 10.82
C ALA A 152 3.48 17.27 9.54
N GLY A 153 4.18 17.25 8.39
CA GLY A 153 3.59 17.59 7.10
C GLY A 153 2.58 16.55 6.63
N HIS A 154 2.85 15.26 6.87
CA HIS A 154 1.93 14.16 6.59
C HIS A 154 0.69 14.23 7.48
N ASP A 155 0.86 14.47 8.79
CA ASP A 155 -0.27 14.59 9.72
C ASP A 155 -1.18 15.77 9.38
N ALA A 156 -0.59 16.92 9.01
CA ALA A 156 -1.35 18.07 8.53
C ALA A 156 -2.10 17.75 7.21
N ALA A 157 -1.48 17.01 6.30
CA ALA A 157 -2.13 16.59 5.05
C ALA A 157 -3.29 15.62 5.31
N LYS A 158 -3.15 14.67 6.23
CA LYS A 158 -4.26 13.80 6.68
C LYS A 158 -5.39 14.61 7.32
N ALA A 159 -5.07 15.65 8.10
CA ALA A 159 -6.10 16.51 8.68
C ALA A 159 -6.92 17.24 7.61
N LEU A 160 -6.27 17.74 6.55
CA LEU A 160 -6.95 18.31 5.38
C LEU A 160 -7.86 17.28 4.69
N ALA A 161 -7.36 16.05 4.50
CA ALA A 161 -8.12 14.96 3.88
C ALA A 161 -9.39 14.62 4.67
N ARG A 162 -9.31 14.55 6.01
CA ARG A 162 -10.46 14.27 6.88
C ARG A 162 -11.56 15.31 6.76
N THR A 163 -11.20 16.57 6.48
CA THR A 163 -12.16 17.68 6.29
C THR A 163 -12.51 17.92 4.82
N GLU A 164 -12.12 17.01 3.91
CA GLU A 164 -12.37 17.11 2.47
C GLU A 164 -11.87 18.42 1.85
N ASP A 165 -10.76 18.95 2.39
CA ASP A 165 -10.16 20.17 1.87
C ASP A 165 -9.57 19.89 0.47
N PRO A 166 -9.86 20.72 -0.55
CA PRO A 166 -9.39 20.52 -1.93
C PRO A 166 -7.87 20.52 -2.10
N ARG A 167 -7.10 20.85 -1.07
CA ARG A 167 -5.62 20.84 -1.09
C ARG A 167 -5.03 19.53 -0.56
N ALA A 168 -5.86 18.61 -0.08
CA ALA A 168 -5.43 17.41 0.63
C ALA A 168 -4.55 16.49 -0.24
N ASP A 169 -4.97 16.21 -1.47
CA ASP A 169 -4.26 15.38 -2.44
C ASP A 169 -2.85 15.92 -2.75
N ALA A 170 -2.74 17.21 -3.05
CA ALA A 170 -1.47 17.87 -3.32
C ALA A 170 -0.57 17.91 -2.07
N ALA A 171 -1.15 18.07 -0.87
CA ALA A 171 -0.41 18.05 0.38
C ALA A 171 0.15 16.66 0.70
N LEU A 172 -0.64 15.60 0.49
CA LEU A 172 -0.23 14.20 0.67
C LEU A 172 0.86 13.81 -0.35
N ALA A 173 0.68 14.13 -1.62
CA ALA A 173 1.68 13.87 -2.66
C ALA A 173 3.03 14.51 -2.34
N ARG A 174 3.02 15.76 -1.83
CA ARG A 174 4.25 16.44 -1.38
C ARG A 174 4.89 15.75 -0.17
N ALA A 175 4.08 15.27 0.78
CA ALA A 175 4.60 14.55 1.95
C ALA A 175 5.31 13.25 1.52
N ALA A 176 4.74 12.49 0.58
CA ALA A 176 5.36 11.30 0.01
C ALA A 176 6.67 11.60 -0.73
N ALA A 177 6.68 12.65 -1.56
CA ALA A 177 7.85 13.03 -2.37
C ALA A 177 9.05 13.45 -1.51
N ASN A 178 8.82 14.09 -0.36
CA ASN A 178 9.89 14.49 0.56
C ASN A 178 10.66 13.29 1.13
N VAL A 179 9.97 12.18 1.37
CA VAL A 179 10.59 10.92 1.81
C VAL A 179 11.38 10.30 0.67
N ALA A 180 10.79 10.21 -0.54
CA ALA A 180 11.49 9.68 -1.71
C ALA A 180 12.78 10.45 -2.05
N ALA A 181 12.77 11.79 -1.88
CA ALA A 181 13.95 12.61 -2.05
C ALA A 181 15.06 12.23 -1.05
N THR A 182 14.69 11.88 0.18
CA THR A 182 15.63 11.43 1.23
C THR A 182 16.27 10.09 0.88
N VAL A 183 15.56 9.21 0.17
CA VAL A 183 16.08 7.93 -0.33
C VAL A 183 17.09 8.10 -1.46
N THR A 184 16.92 9.13 -2.30
CA THR A 184 17.80 9.38 -3.46
C THR A 184 19.11 10.09 -3.13
N VAL A 185 19.22 10.71 -1.94
CA VAL A 185 20.45 11.39 -1.51
C VAL A 185 21.35 10.41 -0.75
N GLU A 186 21.96 9.47 -1.48
CA GLU A 186 23.26 8.91 -1.10
C GLU A 186 24.18 8.82 -2.33
N PRO A 187 25.19 9.69 -2.39
CA PRO A 187 26.50 9.31 -2.88
C PRO A 187 27.56 9.49 -1.78
N THR A 188 28.03 8.35 -1.28
CA THR A 188 29.38 8.01 -0.76
C THR A 188 30.14 8.99 0.14
N SER A 189 30.59 8.45 1.27
CA SER A 189 32.02 8.50 1.64
C SER A 189 32.47 7.12 2.09
#